data_AF-A0AAW0HDE5-F1
#
_entry.id   AF-A0AAW0HDE5-F1
#
_cell.length_a   1.000
_cell.length_b   1.000
_cell.length_c   1.000
_cell.angle_alpha   90.00
_cell.angle_beta   90.00
_cell.angle_gamma   90.00
#
_symmetry.space_group_name_H-M   'P 1'
#
loop_
_entity.id
_entity.type
_entity.pdbx_description
1 polymer ?
#
loop_
_entity_poly.entity_id
_entity_poly.type
_entity_poly.pdbx_seq_one_letter_code
_entity_poly.pdbx_strand_id
1 'polypeptide(L)'
;NIPEDLRDPFYIDQYEQEHIKPPVIKLLLSSELYCRVCSLILKGDQVATLQGHQSVIQALSRKGIYVMESDDTPVTDADLSQAPIKMSAHMAMVDALMMAYTVEMISIEKVVASVKRFSTFSASKELPYDLEDAMVFWIN
;
A
#
# COMPACT_ATOMS: atom_id res chain seq x y z
N ASN A 1 -16.92 3.51 -10.08
CA ASN A 1 -16.88 4.03 -11.47
C ASN A 1 -15.48 4.54 -11.77
N ILE A 2 -14.81 3.95 -12.76
CA ILE A 2 -13.49 4.39 -13.27
C ILE A 2 -13.74 5.42 -14.39
N PRO A 3 -13.07 6.59 -14.39
CA PRO A 3 -13.12 7.58 -15.47
C PRO A 3 -12.84 6.96 -16.84
N GLU A 4 -13.49 7.44 -17.89
CA GLU A 4 -13.43 6.83 -19.23
C GLU A 4 -12.02 6.85 -19.83
N ASP A 5 -11.27 7.92 -19.57
CA ASP A 5 -9.87 8.11 -19.97
C ASP A 5 -8.88 7.16 -19.26
N LEU A 6 -9.31 6.54 -18.16
CA LEU A 6 -8.53 5.56 -17.39
C LEU A 6 -9.02 4.12 -17.58
N ARG A 7 -10.11 3.90 -18.33
CA ARG A 7 -10.52 2.55 -18.74
C ARG A 7 -9.53 2.02 -19.76
N ASP A 8 -9.24 0.73 -19.70
CA ASP A 8 -8.28 0.04 -20.57
C ASP A 8 -6.95 0.81 -20.62
N PRO A 9 -6.08 0.68 -19.60
CA PRO A 9 -4.95 1.59 -19.40
C PRO A 9 -3.87 1.49 -20.49
N PHE A 10 -4.02 0.55 -21.42
CA PHE A 10 -3.12 0.31 -22.53
C PHE A 10 -3.80 0.63 -23.86
N TYR A 11 -2.99 0.98 -24.85
CA TYR A 11 -3.37 1.04 -26.25
C TYR A 11 -2.26 0.44 -27.10
N ILE A 12 -2.60 -0.03 -28.29
CA ILE A 12 -1.63 -0.50 -29.29
C ILE A 12 -1.46 0.59 -30.33
N ASP A 13 -0.22 0.93 -30.66
CA ASP A 13 0.07 1.92 -31.69
C ASP A 13 0.05 1.33 -33.11
N GLN A 14 0.38 2.15 -34.11
CA GLN A 14 0.44 1.72 -35.51
C GLN A 14 1.56 0.71 -35.83
N TYR A 15 2.47 0.45 -34.88
CA TYR A 15 3.59 -0.49 -34.99
C TYR A 15 3.34 -1.77 -34.19
N GLU A 16 2.10 -2.01 -33.74
CA GLU A 16 1.71 -3.13 -32.89
C GLU A 16 2.40 -3.14 -31.51
N GLN A 17 2.92 -1.99 -31.06
CA GLN A 17 3.54 -1.88 -29.75
C GLN A 17 2.48 -1.46 -28.71
N GLU A 18 2.46 -2.15 -27.57
CA GLU A 18 1.61 -1.79 -26.44
C GLU A 18 2.22 -0.62 -25.65
N HIS A 19 1.40 0.39 -25.37
CA HIS A 19 1.76 1.59 -24.62
C HIS A 19 0.75 1.87 -23.52
N ILE A 20 1.23 2.46 -22.43
CA ILE A 20 0.36 2.96 -21.37
C ILE A 20 -0.23 4.30 -21.79
N LYS A 21 -1.54 4.47 -21.58
CA LYS A 21 -2.24 5.72 -21.88
C LYS A 21 -1.63 6.91 -21.13
N PRO A 22 -1.43 8.08 -21.78
CA PRO A 22 -0.83 9.26 -21.14
C PRO A 22 -1.51 9.72 -19.84
N PRO A 23 -2.85 9.69 -19.68
CA PRO A 23 -3.50 10.00 -18.41
C PRO A 23 -3.06 9.11 -17.25
N VAL A 24 -2.83 7.82 -17.50
CA VAL A 24 -2.35 6.86 -16.49
C VAL A 24 -0.92 7.20 -16.08
N ILE A 25 -0.04 7.48 -17.05
CA ILE A 25 1.35 7.91 -16.78
C ILE A 25 1.36 9.20 -15.93
N LYS A 26 0.55 10.19 -16.31
CA LYS A 26 0.47 11.47 -15.59
C LYS A 26 0.04 11.27 -14.13
N LEU A 27 -0.92 10.39 -13.87
CA LEU A 27 -1.36 10.08 -12.51
C LEU A 27 -0.25 9.46 -11.66
N LEU A 28 0.48 8.49 -12.21
CA LEU A 28 1.59 7.84 -11.51
C LEU A 28 2.72 8.84 -11.17
N LEU A 29 3.06 9.71 -12.11
CA LEU A 29 4.08 10.75 -11.92
C LEU A 29 3.63 11.89 -10.99
N SER A 30 2.33 12.10 -10.79
CA SER A 30 1.80 13.24 -10.01
C SER A 30 1.90 13.08 -8.49
N SER A 31 2.19 11.88 -7.98
CA SER A 31 2.09 11.47 -6.56
C SER A 31 0.68 11.50 -5.95
N GLU A 32 -0.30 12.15 -6.58
CA GLU A 32 -1.63 12.39 -6.02
C GLU A 32 -2.33 11.09 -5.61
N LEU A 33 -2.23 10.06 -6.45
CA LEU A 33 -2.82 8.74 -6.15
C LEU A 33 -2.20 8.12 -4.91
N TYR A 34 -0.87 8.16 -4.78
CA TYR A 34 -0.15 7.59 -3.64
C TYR A 34 -0.44 8.36 -2.35
N CYS A 35 -0.44 9.69 -2.40
CA CYS A 35 -0.79 10.54 -1.27
C CYS A 35 -2.21 10.24 -0.79
N ARG A 36 -3.16 10.12 -1.73
CA ARG A 36 -4.55 9.80 -1.40
C ARG A 36 -4.69 8.41 -0.78
N VAL A 37 -4.10 7.38 -1.37
CA VAL A 37 -4.16 6.01 -0.80
C VAL A 37 -3.51 5.99 0.59
N CYS A 38 -2.33 6.59 0.74
CA CYS A 38 -1.64 6.67 2.02
C CYS A 38 -2.48 7.42 3.07
N SER A 39 -3.16 8.51 2.70
CA SER A 39 -4.05 9.24 3.61
C SER A 39 -5.25 8.43 4.13
N LEU A 40 -5.71 7.44 3.35
CA LEU A 40 -6.79 6.54 3.77
C LEU A 40 -6.28 5.43 4.71
N ILE A 41 -5.00 5.07 4.59
CA ILE A 41 -4.32 4.08 5.43
C ILE A 41 -3.89 4.71 6.76
N LEU A 42 -3.33 5.91 6.72
CA LEU A 42 -2.89 6.65 7.91
C LEU A 42 -4.09 7.31 8.58
N LYS A 43 -4.23 7.11 9.90
CA LYS A 43 -5.23 7.82 10.72
C LYS A 43 -4.56 9.02 11.40
N GLY A 44 -5.29 10.13 11.54
CA GLY A 44 -4.87 11.31 12.33
C GLY A 44 -4.08 12.36 11.55
N ASP A 45 -3.37 13.23 12.28
CA ASP A 45 -2.78 14.50 11.79
C ASP A 45 -1.70 14.36 10.69
N GLN A 46 -1.18 13.15 10.45
CA GLN A 46 -0.15 12.93 9.43
C GLN A 46 -0.67 13.12 7.99
N VAL A 47 -1.98 13.06 7.77
CA VAL A 47 -2.60 13.23 6.46
C VAL A 47 -2.31 14.61 5.84
N ALA A 48 -2.28 15.67 6.65
CA ALA A 48 -2.03 17.03 6.18
C ALA A 48 -0.61 17.23 5.62
N THR A 49 0.32 16.32 5.94
CA THR A 49 1.73 16.40 5.54
C THR A 49 2.06 15.59 4.28
N LEU A 50 1.09 14.85 3.73
CA LEU A 50 1.29 14.01 2.54
C LEU A 50 1.25 14.88 1.26
N GLN A 51 2.42 15.40 0.88
CA GLN A 51 2.65 16.13 -0.36
C GLN A 51 3.87 15.55 -1.09
N GLY A 52 3.68 15.03 -2.30
CA GLY A 52 4.75 14.43 -3.10
C GLY A 52 5.07 12.99 -2.70
N HIS A 53 5.81 12.26 -3.55
CA HIS A 53 6.14 10.85 -3.30
C HIS A 53 7.01 10.69 -2.05
N GLN A 54 7.97 11.58 -1.84
CA GLN A 54 8.86 11.54 -0.67
C GLN A 54 8.10 11.54 0.66
N SER A 55 7.01 12.30 0.78
CA SER A 55 6.19 12.32 2.01
C SER A 55 5.55 10.96 2.29
N VAL A 56 5.13 10.25 1.24
CA VAL A 56 4.51 8.93 1.34
C VAL A 56 5.57 7.89 1.72
N ILE A 57 6.74 7.92 1.09
CA ILE A 57 7.89 7.07 1.45
C ILE A 57 8.25 7.23 2.93
N GLN A 58 8.36 8.48 3.41
CA GLN A 58 8.66 8.76 4.81
C GLN A 58 7.56 8.26 5.75
N ALA A 59 6.29 8.43 5.37
CA ALA A 59 5.18 7.99 6.20
C ALA A 59 5.11 6.46 6.32
N LEU A 60 5.42 5.73 5.25
CA LEU A 60 5.57 4.27 5.26
C LEU A 60 6.76 3.84 6.13
N SER A 61 7.90 4.51 5.99
CA SER A 61 9.10 4.22 6.79
C SER A 61 8.86 4.40 8.30
N ARG A 62 8.10 5.41 8.72
CA ARG A 62 7.68 5.59 10.12
C ARG A 62 6.86 4.42 10.68
N LYS A 63 6.26 3.61 9.80
CA LYS A 63 5.54 2.38 10.12
C LYS A 63 6.39 1.11 9.98
N GLY A 64 7.69 1.26 9.71
CA GLY A 64 8.60 0.13 9.48
C GLY A 64 8.45 -0.51 8.10
N ILE A 65 7.77 0.15 7.16
CA ILE A 65 7.58 -0.34 5.79
C ILE A 65 8.51 0.46 4.88
N TYR A 66 9.55 -0.21 4.38
CA TYR A 66 10.50 0.38 3.43
C TYR A 66 10.06 0.04 2.01
N VAL A 67 10.10 1.04 1.12
CA VAL A 67 9.75 0.86 -0.30
C VAL A 67 11.01 0.41 -1.04
N MET A 68 11.04 -0.87 -1.40
CA MET A 68 12.20 -1.54 -2.00
C MET A 68 11.81 -2.16 -3.34
N GLU A 69 12.65 -2.00 -4.35
CA GLU A 69 12.54 -2.75 -5.60
C GLU A 69 12.92 -4.23 -5.40
N SER A 70 12.69 -5.06 -6.42
CA SER A 70 12.92 -6.52 -6.34
C SER A 70 14.39 -6.93 -6.13
N ASP A 71 15.32 -6.00 -6.33
CA ASP A 71 16.76 -6.18 -6.14
C ASP A 71 17.26 -5.56 -4.81
N ASP A 72 16.34 -5.28 -3.88
CA ASP A 72 16.60 -4.63 -2.60
C ASP A 72 17.17 -3.20 -2.72
N THR A 73 16.97 -2.53 -3.87
CA THR A 73 17.27 -1.10 -4.01
C THR A 73 16.15 -0.25 -3.40
N PRO A 74 16.44 0.72 -2.51
CA PRO A 74 15.40 1.60 -1.98
C PRO A 74 14.88 2.55 -3.07
N VAL A 75 13.55 2.64 -3.17
CA VAL A 75 12.89 3.57 -4.10
C VAL A 75 13.02 5.00 -3.60
N THR A 76 13.38 5.91 -4.50
CA THR A 76 13.48 7.35 -4.22
C THR A 76 12.38 8.17 -4.90
N ASP A 77 12.19 9.41 -4.46
CA ASP A 77 11.29 10.38 -5.11
C ASP A 77 11.67 10.62 -6.59
N ALA A 78 12.96 10.58 -6.91
CA ALA A 78 13.47 10.72 -8.27
C ALA A 78 13.06 9.54 -9.17
N ASP A 79 13.09 8.31 -8.63
CA ASP A 79 12.64 7.12 -9.36
C ASP A 79 11.15 7.18 -9.72
N LEU A 80 10.33 7.80 -8.86
CA LEU A 80 8.88 7.93 -9.05
C LEU A 80 8.46 9.18 -9.85
N SER A 81 9.39 10.12 -10.04
CA SER A 81 9.17 11.37 -10.77
C SER A 81 9.81 11.37 -12.17
N GLN A 82 10.67 10.41 -12.48
CA GLN A 82 11.36 10.38 -13.77
C GLN A 82 10.43 10.07 -14.94
N ALA A 83 10.77 10.64 -16.09
CA ALA A 83 10.13 10.38 -17.38
C ALA A 83 11.23 9.96 -18.39
N PRO A 84 11.14 8.78 -19.03
CA PRO A 84 10.05 7.80 -18.97
C PRO A 84 9.89 7.12 -17.60
N ILE A 85 8.67 6.65 -17.32
CA ILE A 85 8.28 6.12 -16.01
C ILE A 85 9.08 4.87 -15.62
N LYS A 86 9.59 4.81 -14.39
CA LYS A 86 10.23 3.62 -13.82
C LYS A 86 9.18 2.66 -13.25
N MET A 87 8.62 1.79 -14.07
CA MET A 87 7.49 0.95 -13.62
C MET A 87 7.81 0.10 -12.38
N SER A 88 9.03 -0.43 -12.26
CA SER A 88 9.47 -1.21 -11.11
C SER A 88 9.34 -0.45 -9.78
N ALA A 89 9.76 0.82 -9.75
CA ALA A 89 9.63 1.66 -8.56
C ALA A 89 8.16 1.95 -8.21
N HIS A 90 7.32 2.21 -9.21
CA HIS A 90 5.89 2.41 -9.00
C HIS A 90 5.19 1.15 -8.48
N MET A 91 5.59 -0.04 -8.96
CA MET A 91 5.09 -1.32 -8.45
C MET A 91 5.48 -1.54 -6.99
N ALA A 92 6.76 -1.33 -6.64
CA ALA A 92 7.23 -1.40 -5.26
C ALA A 92 6.47 -0.45 -4.32
N MET A 93 6.17 0.76 -4.79
CA MET A 93 5.37 1.73 -4.04
C MET A 93 3.94 1.25 -3.78
N VAL A 94 3.30 0.65 -4.79
CA VAL A 94 1.97 0.06 -4.67
C VAL A 94 1.97 -1.09 -3.68
N ASP A 95 2.95 -2.00 -3.76
CA ASP A 95 3.08 -3.13 -2.86
C ASP A 95 3.27 -2.70 -1.40
N ALA A 96 4.11 -1.68 -1.17
CA ALA A 96 4.31 -1.10 0.16
C ALA A 96 3.03 -0.46 0.72
N LEU A 97 2.24 0.23 -0.10
CA LEU A 97 0.93 0.77 0.30
C LEU A 97 -0.07 -0.36 0.60
N MET A 98 -0.09 -1.43 -0.19
CA MET A 98 -0.93 -2.61 0.07
C MET A 98 -0.55 -3.30 1.39
N MET A 99 0.76 -3.43 1.66
CA MET A 99 1.26 -3.94 2.95
C MET A 99 0.79 -3.06 4.11
N ALA A 100 0.96 -1.73 3.98
CA ALA A 100 0.54 -0.78 5.02
C ALA A 100 -0.96 -0.85 5.31
N TYR A 101 -1.78 -0.99 4.26
CA TYR A 101 -3.23 -1.20 4.41
C TYR A 101 -3.56 -2.50 5.14
N THR A 102 -2.86 -3.59 4.78
CA THR A 102 -3.06 -4.91 5.39
C THR A 102 -2.75 -4.90 6.89
N VAL A 103 -1.61 -4.31 7.26
CA VAL A 103 -1.20 -4.15 8.66
C VAL A 103 -2.20 -3.29 9.46
N GLU A 104 -2.75 -2.22 8.87
CA GLU A 104 -3.75 -1.38 9.53
C GLU A 104 -5.14 -2.03 9.67
N MET A 105 -5.51 -2.90 8.72
CA MET A 105 -6.79 -3.60 8.77
C MET A 105 -6.77 -4.78 9.76
N ILE A 106 -5.62 -5.45 9.90
CA ILE A 106 -5.41 -6.59 10.79
C ILE A 106 -4.82 -6.11 12.12
N SER A 107 -5.67 -5.61 13.02
CA SER A 107 -5.26 -5.33 14.41
C SER A 107 -5.51 -6.55 15.31
N ILE A 108 -4.58 -6.87 16.20
CA ILE A 108 -4.74 -7.90 17.25
C ILE A 108 -6.05 -7.67 18.03
N GLU A 109 -6.43 -6.42 18.30
CA GLU A 109 -7.67 -6.09 19.01
C GLU A 109 -8.93 -6.52 18.26
N LYS A 110 -8.99 -6.29 16.94
CA LYS A 110 -10.10 -6.76 16.10
C LYS A 110 -10.11 -8.28 15.98
N VAL A 111 -8.95 -8.92 15.91
CA VAL A 111 -8.83 -10.39 15.91
C VAL A 111 -9.34 -10.95 17.25
N VAL A 112 -8.85 -10.44 18.37
CA VAL A 112 -9.26 -10.81 19.73
C VAL A 112 -10.75 -10.51 19.98
N ALA A 113 -11.26 -9.37 19.51
CA ALA A 113 -12.69 -9.05 19.63
C ALA A 113 -13.56 -9.99 18.79
N SER A 114 -13.10 -10.40 17.60
CA SER A 114 -13.77 -11.38 16.76
C SER A 114 -13.79 -12.75 17.45
N VAL A 115 -12.65 -13.22 17.96
CA VAL A 115 -12.55 -14.46 18.75
C VAL A 115 -13.50 -14.46 19.94
N LYS A 116 -13.49 -13.40 20.76
CA LYS A 116 -14.36 -13.26 21.94
C LYS A 116 -15.86 -13.25 21.62
N ARG A 117 -16.23 -12.93 20.38
CA ARG A 117 -17.63 -12.91 19.93
C ARG A 117 -18.15 -14.30 19.56
N PHE A 118 -17.27 -15.25 19.25
CA PHE A 118 -17.62 -16.61 18.84
C PHE A 118 -17.27 -17.68 19.89
N SER A 119 -16.58 -17.34 20.98
CA SER A 119 -16.36 -18.23 22.12
C SER A 119 -16.57 -17.52 23.47
N THR A 120 -17.19 -18.20 24.45
CA THR A 120 -17.20 -17.78 25.86
C THR A 120 -15.81 -18.01 26.46
N PHE A 121 -14.86 -17.15 26.11
CA PHE A 121 -13.46 -17.29 26.52
C PHE A 121 -13.22 -16.70 27.92
N SER A 122 -12.79 -17.53 28.87
CA SER A 122 -12.22 -17.10 30.15
C SER A 122 -10.76 -16.69 29.95
N ALA A 123 -10.50 -15.38 30.02
CA ALA A 123 -9.25 -14.72 29.64
C ALA A 123 -8.07 -14.90 30.62
N SER A 124 -7.75 -16.12 31.04
CA SER A 124 -6.72 -16.33 32.06
C SER A 124 -5.59 -17.30 31.71
N LYS A 125 -5.45 -17.79 30.47
CA LYS A 125 -4.29 -18.66 30.20
C LYS A 125 -3.56 -18.60 28.87
N GLU A 126 -4.17 -18.19 27.76
CA GLU A 126 -3.49 -18.32 26.45
C GLU A 126 -3.81 -17.10 25.59
N LEU A 127 -2.95 -16.08 25.65
CA LEU A 127 -2.93 -14.99 24.68
C LEU A 127 -1.73 -15.24 23.75
N PRO A 128 -1.92 -15.23 22.43
CA PRO A 128 -0.84 -15.46 21.47
C PRO A 128 0.21 -14.35 21.57
N TYR A 129 1.49 -14.73 21.49
CA TYR A 129 2.61 -13.81 21.70
C TYR A 129 3.00 -13.08 20.41
N ASP A 130 2.75 -13.68 19.25
CA ASP A 130 3.01 -13.09 17.95
C ASP A 130 1.88 -13.34 16.92
N LEU A 131 2.11 -12.88 15.69
CA LEU A 131 1.14 -12.88 14.59
C LEU A 131 0.89 -14.30 14.05
N GLU A 132 1.90 -15.15 14.05
CA GLU A 132 1.78 -16.55 13.64
C GLU A 132 0.92 -17.32 14.66
N ASP A 133 1.20 -17.14 15.95
CA ASP A 133 0.40 -17.66 17.05
C ASP A 133 -1.05 -17.16 16.99
N ALA A 134 -1.26 -15.89 16.67
CA ALA A 134 -2.61 -15.31 16.55
C ALA A 134 -3.41 -15.89 15.38
N MET A 135 -2.74 -16.24 14.27
CA MET A 135 -3.38 -16.87 13.12
C MET A 135 -3.67 -18.35 13.36
N VAL A 136 -2.76 -19.08 14.00
CA VAL A 136 -2.98 -20.49 14.40
C VAL A 136 -4.11 -20.60 15.42
N PHE A 137 -4.21 -19.64 16.34
CA PHE A 137 -5.31 -19.54 17.31
C PHE A 137 -6.67 -19.25 16.66
N TRP A 138 -6.70 -18.60 15.50
CA TRP A 138 -7.95 -18.30 14.79
C TRP A 138 -8.52 -19.49 14.01
N ILE A 139 -7.66 -20.43 13.61
CA ILE A 139 -8.04 -21.58 12.78
C ILE A 139 -8.58 -22.75 13.62
N ASN A 140 -8.14 -22.90 14.87
CA ASN A 140 -8.58 -23.95 15.80
C ASN A 140 -9.81 -23.53 16.63
#